data_AF-A0A838JKV1-F1
#
_entry.id   AF-A0A838JKV1-F1
#
_cell.length_a   1.000
_cell.length_b   1.000
_cell.length_c   1.000
_cell.angle_alpha   90.00
_cell.angle_beta   90.00
_cell.angle_gamma   90.00
#
_symmetry.space_group_name_H-M   'P 1'
#
loop_
_entity.id
_entity.type
_entity.pdbx_description
1 polymer ?
#
loop_
_entity_poly.entity_id
_entity_poly.type
_entity_poly.pdbx_seq_one_letter_code
_entity_poly.pdbx_strand_id
1 'polypeptide(L)'
;VESLLPLIEAKYKEYGVTEKPFLIAKADAGTYGMGIMTVKSVDDLRTLNRKTRNKMSVIKEGQQVSEVMVQEGVYTFEHVNDAVAEPVIYMIDHFVVGGFYRVHTSRGKDENLNSPGMHFVPLAFESDCQTPDCAGKPDDPPNRFYTYGVIGRLAMLAAARELEAMRDGP
;
A
#
# COMPACT_ATOMS: atom_id res chain seq x y z
N VAL A 1 -15.79 -9.18 -0.79
CA VAL A 1 -14.79 -10.24 -0.51
C VAL A 1 -15.02 -11.46 -1.38
N GLU A 2 -16.21 -12.07 -1.32
CA GLU A 2 -16.59 -13.22 -2.17
C GLU A 2 -16.43 -12.98 -3.67
N SER A 3 -16.59 -11.73 -4.13
CA SER A 3 -16.37 -11.36 -5.53
C SER A 3 -14.92 -11.00 -5.87
N LEU A 4 -14.11 -10.52 -4.91
CA LEU A 4 -12.80 -9.94 -5.19
C LEU A 4 -11.67 -10.98 -5.10
N LEU A 5 -11.71 -11.89 -4.11
CA LEU A 5 -10.71 -12.94 -3.97
C LEU A 5 -10.61 -13.83 -5.22
N PRO A 6 -11.73 -14.30 -5.83
CA PRO A 6 -11.64 -15.12 -7.05
C PRO A 6 -11.04 -14.38 -8.26
N LEU A 7 -11.26 -13.06 -8.36
CA LEU A 7 -10.65 -12.24 -9.42
C LEU A 7 -9.13 -12.16 -9.26
N ILE A 8 -8.66 -11.99 -8.03
CA ILE A 8 -7.23 -11.96 -7.71
C ILE A 8 -6.62 -13.35 -7.91
N GLU A 9 -7.27 -14.42 -7.45
CA GLU A 9 -6.83 -15.80 -7.68
C GLU A 9 -6.69 -16.13 -9.17
N ALA A 10 -7.63 -15.67 -10.01
CA ALA A 10 -7.54 -15.84 -11.45
C ALA A 10 -6.30 -15.15 -12.03
N LYS A 11 -6.01 -13.92 -11.60
CA LYS A 11 -4.80 -13.18 -12.01
C LYS A 11 -3.51 -13.82 -11.50
N TYR A 12 -3.51 -14.32 -10.27
CA TYR A 12 -2.36 -15.00 -9.70
C TYR A 12 -2.06 -16.28 -10.49
N LYS A 13 -3.09 -17.05 -10.85
CA LYS A 13 -2.94 -18.22 -11.72
C LYS A 13 -2.43 -17.86 -13.12
N GLU A 14 -2.92 -16.76 -13.71
CA GLU A 14 -2.47 -16.25 -15.01
C GLU A 14 -0.97 -15.95 -15.02
N TYR A 15 -0.46 -15.32 -13.96
CA TYR A 15 0.96 -14.92 -13.86
C TYR A 15 1.85 -15.92 -13.10
N GLY A 16 1.33 -17.08 -12.68
CA GLY A 16 2.07 -18.10 -11.94
C GLY A 16 2.47 -17.70 -10.52
N VAL A 17 1.74 -16.78 -9.89
CA VAL A 17 1.95 -16.36 -8.50
C VAL A 17 1.45 -17.45 -7.55
N THR A 18 2.31 -17.85 -6.60
CA THR A 18 2.04 -18.98 -5.68
C THR A 18 1.54 -18.56 -4.31
N GLU A 19 1.66 -17.27 -4.00
CA GLU A 19 1.15 -16.64 -2.79
C GLU A 19 -0.37 -16.72 -2.70
N LYS A 20 -0.89 -16.65 -1.47
CA LYS A 20 -2.33 -16.63 -1.22
C LYS A 20 -2.86 -15.20 -1.36
N PRO A 21 -3.90 -14.95 -2.16
CA PRO A 21 -4.54 -13.66 -2.18
C PRO A 21 -5.01 -13.24 -0.79
N PHE A 22 -4.89 -11.95 -0.51
CA PHE A 22 -5.44 -11.34 0.68
C PHE A 22 -6.01 -9.97 0.33
N LEU A 23 -6.90 -9.48 1.17
CA LEU A 23 -7.50 -8.18 1.04
C LEU A 23 -7.15 -7.32 2.25
N ILE A 24 -7.20 -6.02 2.07
CA ILE A 24 -7.14 -5.03 3.13
C ILE A 24 -8.51 -4.38 3.25
N ALA A 25 -9.16 -4.55 4.39
CA ALA A 25 -10.36 -3.81 4.74
C ALA A 25 -10.00 -2.58 5.58
N LYS A 26 -10.51 -1.43 5.16
CA LYS A 26 -10.27 -0.12 5.76
C LYS A 26 -11.62 0.44 6.19
N ALA A 27 -11.88 0.43 7.50
CA ALA A 27 -13.04 1.08 8.10
C ALA A 27 -12.69 2.54 8.36
N ASP A 28 -13.33 3.44 7.63
CA ASP A 28 -13.14 4.88 7.76
C ASP A 28 -14.19 5.48 8.69
N ALA A 29 -13.74 6.34 9.60
CA ALA A 29 -14.62 7.19 10.42
C ALA A 29 -14.18 8.66 10.37
N GLY A 30 -13.56 9.10 9.26
CA GLY A 30 -13.16 10.48 9.04
C GLY A 30 -12.03 10.91 9.99
N THR A 31 -12.24 12.01 10.72
CA THR A 31 -11.20 12.71 11.51
C THR A 31 -10.62 11.88 12.66
N TYR A 32 -11.22 10.75 13.00
CA TYR A 32 -10.84 9.94 14.16
C TYR A 32 -9.88 8.79 13.82
N GLY A 33 -9.63 8.55 12.53
CA GLY A 33 -8.66 7.58 12.03
C GLY A 33 -9.31 6.45 11.24
N MET A 34 -8.51 5.46 10.87
CA MET A 34 -8.91 4.37 9.99
C MET A 34 -8.55 3.01 10.59
N GLY A 35 -9.55 2.14 10.75
CA GLY A 35 -9.38 0.77 11.16
C GLY A 35 -8.92 -0.09 9.98
N ILE A 36 -7.66 -0.55 9.99
CA ILE A 36 -7.13 -1.41 8.93
C ILE A 36 -7.07 -2.87 9.40
N MET A 37 -7.58 -3.81 8.60
CA MET A 37 -7.42 -5.25 8.85
C MET A 37 -7.13 -6.03 7.56
N THR A 38 -6.34 -7.09 7.71
CA THR A 38 -6.07 -8.06 6.65
C THR A 38 -7.16 -9.14 6.65
N VAL A 39 -7.67 -9.49 5.47
CA VAL A 39 -8.74 -10.47 5.25
C VAL A 39 -8.23 -11.50 4.25
N LYS A 40 -8.06 -12.74 4.67
CA LYS A 40 -7.62 -13.85 3.81
C LYS A 40 -8.79 -14.76 3.39
N SER A 41 -9.90 -14.68 4.10
CA SER A 41 -11.12 -15.42 3.81
C SER A 41 -12.37 -14.65 4.22
N VAL A 42 -13.54 -15.08 3.74
CA VAL A 42 -14.83 -14.53 4.18
C VAL A 42 -15.05 -14.74 5.67
N ASP A 43 -14.54 -15.83 6.23
CA ASP A 43 -14.72 -16.17 7.64
C ASP A 43 -13.99 -15.19 8.56
N ASP A 44 -12.88 -14.59 8.11
CA ASP A 44 -12.18 -13.55 8.87
C ASP A 44 -13.07 -12.33 9.19
N LEU A 45 -14.05 -12.04 8.32
CA LEU A 45 -15.04 -10.98 8.56
C LEU A 45 -16.21 -11.44 9.43
N ARG A 46 -16.54 -12.74 9.44
CA ARG A 46 -17.63 -13.29 10.25
C ARG A 46 -17.21 -13.48 11.71
N THR A 47 -15.95 -13.85 11.94
CA THR A 47 -15.42 -14.15 13.28
C THR A 47 -14.46 -13.07 13.79
N LEU A 48 -14.93 -11.82 13.82
CA LEU A 48 -14.15 -10.73 14.42
C LEU A 48 -14.12 -10.85 15.95
N ASN A 49 -12.91 -11.02 16.51
CA ASN A 49 -12.68 -10.93 17.95
C ASN A 49 -12.99 -9.51 18.48
N ARG A 50 -13.17 -9.37 19.80
CA ARG A 50 -13.56 -8.07 20.41
C ARG A 50 -12.59 -6.93 20.06
N LYS A 51 -11.29 -7.21 19.97
CA LYS A 51 -10.27 -6.21 19.65
C LYS A 51 -10.40 -5.71 18.21
N THR A 52 -10.54 -6.63 17.25
CA THR A 52 -10.74 -6.29 15.84
C THR A 52 -12.10 -5.64 15.61
N ARG A 53 -13.16 -6.11 16.29
CA ARG A 53 -14.48 -5.48 16.25
C ARG A 53 -14.39 -4.03 16.70
N ASN A 54 -13.79 -3.76 17.87
CA ASN A 54 -13.59 -2.39 18.35
C ASN A 54 -12.82 -1.53 17.32
N LYS A 55 -11.74 -2.07 16.73
CA LYS A 55 -10.98 -1.39 15.67
C LYS A 55 -11.82 -1.06 14.42
N MET A 56 -12.83 -1.88 14.13
CA MET A 56 -13.67 -1.82 12.92
C MET A 56 -15.07 -1.26 13.15
N SER A 57 -15.46 -0.91 14.39
CA SER A 57 -16.83 -0.49 14.74
C SER A 57 -16.91 0.88 15.39
N VAL A 58 -15.90 1.25 16.18
CA VAL A 58 -15.90 2.49 16.97
C VAL A 58 -14.47 3.02 17.05
N ILE A 59 -14.25 4.19 16.46
CA ILE A 59 -12.97 4.89 16.58
C ILE A 59 -13.06 5.85 17.80
N LYS A 60 -11.97 6.55 18.17
CA LYS A 60 -11.92 7.49 19.31
C LYS A 60 -13.24 8.29 19.42
N GLU A 61 -13.79 8.37 20.64
CA GLU A 61 -15.01 9.12 20.99
C GLU A 61 -16.37 8.52 20.58
N GLY A 62 -16.45 7.26 20.14
CA GLY A 62 -17.76 6.60 19.97
C GLY A 62 -18.39 6.80 18.59
N GLN A 63 -17.69 7.44 17.65
CA GLN A 63 -18.19 7.59 16.28
C GLN A 63 -18.28 6.26 15.54
N GLN A 64 -19.39 6.10 14.82
CA GLN A 64 -19.66 4.93 13.99
C GLN A 64 -18.91 5.02 12.66
N VAL A 65 -18.45 3.87 12.19
CA VAL A 65 -17.84 3.73 10.86
C VAL A 65 -18.86 4.10 9.79
N SER A 66 -18.52 5.05 8.93
CA SER A 66 -19.38 5.53 7.84
C SER A 66 -19.17 4.76 6.55
N GLU A 67 -17.96 4.26 6.33
CA GLU A 67 -17.58 3.58 5.10
C GLU A 67 -16.57 2.46 5.37
N VAL A 68 -16.69 1.37 4.60
CA VAL A 68 -15.71 0.30 4.59
C VAL A 68 -15.22 0.08 3.17
N MET A 69 -13.96 0.40 2.94
CA MET A 69 -13.28 0.14 1.68
C MET A 69 -12.54 -1.20 1.75
N VAL A 70 -12.69 -2.02 0.71
CA VAL A 70 -12.00 -3.30 0.58
C VAL A 70 -11.11 -3.26 -0.65
N GLN A 71 -9.82 -3.50 -0.47
CA GLN A 71 -8.82 -3.45 -1.54
C GLN A 71 -8.05 -4.76 -1.61
N GLU A 72 -7.54 -5.09 -2.79
CA GLU A 72 -6.52 -6.13 -2.94
C GLU A 72 -5.29 -5.79 -2.07
N GLY A 73 -4.79 -6.80 -1.38
CA GLY A 73 -3.52 -6.73 -0.69
C GLY A 73 -2.36 -6.99 -1.66
N VAL A 74 -1.42 -6.06 -1.70
CA VAL A 74 -0.21 -6.19 -2.51
C VAL A 74 0.94 -6.61 -1.62
N TYR A 75 1.62 -7.69 -2.01
CA TYR A 75 2.83 -8.15 -1.33
C TYR A 75 3.99 -7.18 -1.56
N THR A 76 4.86 -7.03 -0.56
CA THR A 76 6.22 -6.56 -0.79
C THR A 76 7.22 -7.71 -0.64
N PHE A 77 8.10 -7.85 -1.62
CA PHE A 77 9.23 -8.79 -1.58
C PHE A 77 10.57 -8.05 -1.49
N GLU A 78 10.54 -6.72 -1.38
CA GLU A 78 11.74 -5.93 -1.20
C GLU A 78 12.30 -6.15 0.20
N HIS A 79 13.62 -6.25 0.27
CA HIS A 79 14.34 -6.40 1.52
C HIS A 79 15.47 -5.37 1.58
N VAL A 80 15.62 -4.76 2.75
CA VAL A 80 16.81 -4.00 3.11
C VAL A 80 17.53 -4.83 4.17
N ASN A 81 18.70 -5.37 3.79
CA ASN A 81 19.33 -6.47 4.52
C ASN A 81 18.35 -7.65 4.64
N ASP A 82 18.13 -8.19 5.84
CA ASP A 82 17.22 -9.32 6.10
C ASP A 82 15.80 -8.89 6.51
N ALA A 83 15.45 -7.61 6.35
CA ALA A 83 14.17 -7.07 6.79
C ALA A 83 13.29 -6.63 5.62
N VAL A 84 11.99 -6.91 5.72
CA VAL A 84 10.99 -6.52 4.72
C VAL A 84 10.94 -4.99 4.62
N ALA A 85 10.90 -4.50 3.39
CA ALA A 85 10.90 -3.08 3.09
C ALA A 85 9.79 -2.71 2.08
N GLU A 86 9.32 -1.47 2.12
CA GLU A 86 8.48 -0.89 1.08
C GLU A 86 9.00 0.52 0.72
N PRO A 87 9.10 0.88 -0.56
CA PRO A 87 9.57 2.19 -0.97
C PRO A 87 8.50 3.27 -0.76
N VAL A 88 8.93 4.44 -0.29
CA VAL A 88 8.11 5.65 -0.17
C VAL A 88 8.73 6.72 -1.06
N ILE A 89 7.94 7.25 -2.00
CA ILE A 89 8.39 8.26 -2.97
C ILE A 89 7.85 9.64 -2.56
N TYR A 90 8.74 10.64 -2.54
CA TYR A 90 8.42 12.03 -2.26
C TYR A 90 8.41 12.84 -3.55
N MET A 91 7.39 13.70 -3.67
CA MET A 91 7.22 14.63 -4.79
C MET A 91 6.97 16.04 -4.27
N ILE A 92 7.49 17.03 -5.01
CA ILE A 92 7.13 18.44 -4.86
C ILE A 92 6.63 18.89 -6.23
N ASP A 93 5.44 19.49 -6.26
CA ASP A 93 4.70 19.74 -7.50
C ASP A 93 4.54 18.42 -8.29
N HIS A 94 5.00 18.34 -9.54
CA HIS A 94 4.97 17.11 -10.33
C HIS A 94 6.32 16.40 -10.45
N PHE A 95 7.32 16.82 -9.67
CA PHE A 95 8.68 16.30 -9.71
C PHE A 95 8.95 15.31 -8.58
N VAL A 96 9.57 14.18 -8.91
CA VAL A 96 10.12 13.24 -7.94
C VAL A 96 11.40 13.84 -7.36
N VAL A 97 11.43 14.04 -6.04
CA VAL A 97 12.55 14.70 -5.34
C VAL A 97 13.31 13.76 -4.42
N GLY A 98 12.75 12.59 -4.12
CA GLY A 98 13.43 11.64 -3.26
C GLY A 98 12.52 10.54 -2.72
N GLY A 99 12.96 9.90 -1.64
CA GLY A 99 12.24 8.80 -1.01
C GLY A 99 13.05 8.10 0.07
N PHE A 100 12.42 7.11 0.70
CA PHE A 100 13.05 6.20 1.64
C PHE A 100 12.39 4.84 1.61
N TYR A 101 13.08 3.81 2.07
CA TYR A 101 12.46 2.55 2.42
C TYR A 101 11.89 2.63 3.84
N ARG A 102 10.63 2.23 4.02
CA ARG A 102 10.11 1.85 5.32
C ARG A 102 10.47 0.39 5.55
N VAL A 103 11.23 0.12 6.61
CA VAL A 103 11.77 -1.21 6.92
C VAL A 103 11.17 -1.71 8.23
N HIS A 104 10.80 -2.99 8.28
CA HIS A 104 10.25 -3.61 9.48
C HIS A 104 10.82 -5.02 9.69
N THR A 105 11.51 -5.23 10.82
CA THR A 105 12.23 -6.49 11.11
C THR A 105 11.33 -7.62 11.60
N SER A 106 10.16 -7.30 12.15
CA SER A 106 9.22 -8.25 12.74
C SER A 106 7.88 -8.40 11.98
N ARG A 107 7.79 -7.89 10.75
CA ARG A 107 6.58 -8.00 9.92
C ARG A 107 6.85 -8.79 8.65
N GLY A 108 5.85 -9.53 8.21
CA GLY A 108 5.87 -10.30 6.97
C GLY A 108 5.53 -9.49 5.73
N LYS A 109 5.76 -10.11 4.57
CA LYS A 109 5.50 -9.57 3.22
C LYS A 109 4.03 -9.20 2.92
N ASP A 110 3.08 -9.72 3.71
CA ASP A 110 1.63 -9.49 3.62
C ASP A 110 1.08 -8.68 4.81
N GLU A 111 1.95 -8.05 5.59
CA GLU A 111 1.57 -7.24 6.74
C GLU A 111 1.80 -5.75 6.50
N ASN A 112 1.02 -4.92 7.20
CA ASN A 112 1.20 -3.48 7.19
C ASN A 112 2.50 -3.09 7.90
N LEU A 113 3.51 -2.65 7.14
CA LEU A 113 4.77 -2.18 7.71
C LEU A 113 4.63 -0.79 8.34
N ASN A 114 3.55 -0.05 8.10
CA ASN A 114 3.20 1.16 8.85
C ASN A 114 2.68 0.83 10.26
N SER A 115 3.57 0.27 11.08
CA SER A 115 3.29 -0.25 12.41
C SER A 115 4.41 0.13 13.39
N PRO A 116 4.13 0.15 14.71
CA PRO A 116 5.18 0.38 15.71
C PRO A 116 6.34 -0.61 15.56
N GLY A 117 7.57 -0.08 15.55
CA GLY A 117 8.80 -0.86 15.33
C GLY A 117 9.39 -0.69 13.92
N MET A 118 8.68 -0.04 13.00
CA MET A 118 9.24 0.37 11.72
C MET A 118 10.35 1.43 11.88
N HIS A 119 11.31 1.42 10.96
CA HIS A 119 12.33 2.45 10.82
C HIS A 119 12.51 2.81 9.34
N PHE A 120 13.24 3.89 9.07
CA PHE A 120 13.44 4.40 7.72
C PHE A 120 14.90 4.26 7.31
N VAL A 121 15.11 3.74 6.11
CA VAL A 121 16.42 3.68 5.48
C VAL A 121 16.37 4.59 4.26
N PRO A 122 17.29 5.55 4.11
CA PRO A 122 17.32 6.41 2.93
C PRO A 122 17.30 5.58 1.66
N LEU A 123 16.43 5.97 0.74
CA LEU A 123 16.51 5.50 -0.63
C LEU A 123 17.67 6.31 -1.23
N ALA A 124 18.89 5.83 -1.01
CA ALA A 124 20.05 6.46 -1.58
C ALA A 124 19.94 6.28 -3.09
N PHE A 125 19.45 7.32 -3.76
CA PHE A 125 19.54 7.41 -5.20
C PHE A 125 21.02 7.55 -5.54
N GLU A 126 21.69 6.42 -5.77
CA GLU A 126 23.07 6.40 -6.26
C GLU A 126 23.17 7.08 -7.64
N SER A 127 22.04 7.23 -8.33
CA SER A 127 21.88 7.82 -9.65
C SER A 127 20.57 8.62 -9.74
N ASP A 128 20.49 9.56 -10.69
CA ASP A 128 19.28 10.34 -10.98
C ASP A 128 18.04 9.42 -11.14
N CYS A 129 16.95 9.71 -10.41
CA CYS A 129 15.70 8.95 -10.46
C CYS A 129 14.77 9.43 -11.57
N GLN A 130 15.12 10.53 -12.24
CA GLN A 130 14.30 11.14 -13.28
C GLN A 130 14.65 10.64 -14.69
N THR A 131 15.80 9.97 -14.84
CA THR A 131 16.27 9.46 -16.13
C THR A 131 16.52 7.95 -16.07
N PRO A 132 15.83 7.16 -16.91
CA PRO A 132 16.12 5.74 -17.04
C PRO A 132 17.39 5.53 -17.87
N ASP A 133 18.10 4.44 -17.62
CA ASP A 133 19.11 3.92 -18.54
C ASP A 133 18.43 3.02 -19.58
N CYS A 134 18.10 3.60 -20.74
CA CYS A 134 17.45 2.88 -21.83
C CYS A 134 18.31 1.77 -22.47
N ALA A 135 19.63 1.76 -22.21
CA ALA A 135 20.53 0.71 -22.70
C ALA A 135 20.77 -0.39 -21.65
N GLY A 136 20.50 -0.10 -20.38
CA GLY A 136 20.63 -1.01 -19.25
C GLY A 136 19.54 -2.08 -19.17
N LYS A 137 19.61 -2.94 -18.16
CA LYS A 137 18.58 -3.96 -17.91
C LYS A 137 17.36 -3.31 -17.26
N PRO A 138 16.15 -3.87 -17.47
CA PRO A 138 14.93 -3.32 -16.87
C PRO A 138 14.95 -3.17 -15.34
N ASP A 139 15.62 -4.09 -14.63
CA ASP A 139 15.68 -4.10 -13.16
C ASP A 139 16.98 -3.51 -12.59
N ASP A 140 17.80 -2.88 -13.44
CA ASP A 140 18.96 -2.13 -12.93
C ASP A 140 18.47 -0.97 -12.04
N PRO A 141 19.20 -0.59 -10.98
CA PRO A 141 18.71 0.37 -10.00
C PRO A 141 18.12 1.67 -10.59
N PRO A 142 18.75 2.34 -11.59
CA PRO A 142 18.17 3.54 -12.21
C PRO A 142 16.79 3.29 -12.84
N ASN A 143 16.63 2.17 -13.54
CA ASN A 143 15.38 1.81 -14.24
C ASN A 143 14.28 1.38 -13.26
N ARG A 144 14.63 0.63 -12.22
CA ARG A 144 13.72 0.28 -11.13
C ARG A 144 13.21 1.54 -10.41
N PHE A 145 14.11 2.46 -10.05
CA PHE A 145 13.72 3.71 -9.39
C PHE A 145 12.94 4.66 -10.30
N TYR A 146 13.28 4.71 -11.60
CA TYR A 146 12.47 5.43 -12.59
C TYR A 146 11.04 4.87 -12.64
N THR A 147 10.89 3.54 -12.61
CA THR A 147 9.58 2.88 -12.57
C THR A 147 8.79 3.26 -11.32
N TYR A 148 9.44 3.30 -10.15
CA TYR A 148 8.80 3.78 -8.91
C TYR A 148 8.32 5.23 -9.05
N GLY A 149 9.13 6.08 -9.67
CA GLY A 149 8.77 7.47 -9.96
C GLY A 149 7.61 7.62 -10.95
N VAL A 150 7.49 6.73 -11.95
CA VAL A 150 6.33 6.70 -12.87
C VAL A 150 5.04 6.34 -12.10
N ILE A 151 5.06 5.27 -11.32
CA ILE A 151 3.90 4.84 -10.51
C ILE A 151 3.52 5.91 -9.50
N GLY A 152 4.50 6.52 -8.83
CA GLY A 152 4.27 7.64 -7.92
C GLY A 152 3.57 8.83 -8.59
N ARG A 153 4.01 9.22 -9.79
CA ARG A 153 3.37 10.29 -10.56
C ARG A 153 1.94 9.95 -11.01
N LEU A 154 1.67 8.70 -11.39
CA LEU A 154 0.32 8.24 -11.71
C LEU A 154 -0.61 8.34 -10.48
N ALA A 155 -0.12 7.93 -9.31
CA ALA A 155 -0.86 8.05 -8.06
C ALA A 155 -1.12 9.52 -7.68
N MET A 156 -0.14 10.40 -7.86
CA MET A 156 -0.29 11.84 -7.63
C MET A 156 -1.27 12.48 -8.61
N LEU A 157 -1.25 12.10 -9.88
CA LEU A 157 -2.23 12.56 -10.87
C LEU A 157 -3.65 12.13 -10.49
N ALA A 158 -3.84 10.89 -10.05
CA ALA A 158 -5.14 10.41 -9.58
C ALA A 158 -5.63 11.22 -8.36
N ALA A 159 -4.76 11.46 -7.38
CA ALA A 159 -5.08 12.28 -6.21
C ALA A 159 -5.40 13.74 -6.58
N ALA A 160 -4.67 14.32 -7.54
CA ALA A 160 -4.94 15.68 -8.01
C ALA A 160 -6.32 15.79 -8.69
N ARG A 161 -6.70 14.79 -9.49
CA ARG A 161 -8.03 14.70 -10.13
C ARG A 161 -9.16 14.52 -9.11
N GLU A 162 -8.94 13.69 -8.10
CA GLU A 162 -9.89 13.52 -6.99
C GLU A 162 -10.10 14.85 -6.24
N LEU A 163 -9.01 15.55 -5.91
CA LEU A 163 -9.07 16.85 -5.25
C LEU A 163 -9.78 17.92 -6.12
N GLU A 164 -9.52 17.94 -7.43
CA GLU A 164 -10.21 18.81 -8.38
C GLU A 164 -11.73 18.55 -8.37
N ALA A 165 -12.14 17.28 -8.50
CA ALA A 165 -13.56 16.90 -8.47
C ALA A 165 -14.26 17.24 -7.14
N MET A 166 -13.55 17.18 -6.01
CA MET A 166 -14.10 17.58 -4.70
C MET A 166 -14.34 19.09 -4.59
N ARG A 167 -13.57 19.92 -5.32
CA ARG A 167 -13.71 21.39 -5.28
C ARG A 167 -14.93 21.89 -6.05
N ASP A 168 -15.32 21.18 -7.10
CA ASP A 168 -16.44 21.56 -7.95
C ASP A 168 -17.81 21.16 -7.34
N GLY A 169 -17.81 20.40 -6.23
CA GLY A 169 -19.00 19.91 -5.57
C GLY A 169 -19.74 18.82 -6.37
N PRO A 170 -20.63 18.04 -5.75
CA PRO A 170 -21.56 17.18 -6.47
C PRO A 170 -22.62 17.97 -7.24
#